data_AF-A0A0W8FEZ3-F1
#
_entry.id   AF-A0A0W8FEZ3-F1
#
_cell.length_a   1.000
_cell.length_b   1.000
_cell.length_c   1.000
_cell.angle_alpha   90.00
_cell.angle_beta   90.00
_cell.angle_gamma   90.00
#
_symmetry.space_group_name_H-M   'P 1'
#
loop_
_entity.id
_entity.type
_entity.pdbx_description
1 polymer ?
#
loop_
_entity_poly.entity_id
_entity_poly.type
_entity_poly.pdbx_seq_one_letter_code
_entity_poly.pdbx_strand_id
1 'polypeptide(L)'
;MNRDKGYFGVKPQASMGRAMYRAVRGHPLSIKEKRRNTAIGRTRSLVKRPSAMLERTFVAGHLMATTVARVHATSTFACMSFNLRQHLIRKAQAAGRRLSK
;
A
#
# COMPACT_ATOMS: atom_id res chain seq x y z
N MET A 1 -5.09 10.69 -6.62
CA MET A 1 -3.64 10.57 -6.36
C MET A 1 -3.38 10.50 -4.84
N ASN A 2 -2.62 9.51 -4.35
CA ASN A 2 -2.27 9.42 -2.93
C ASN A 2 -1.29 10.54 -2.55
N ARG A 3 -1.74 11.50 -1.73
CA ARG A 3 -0.85 12.55 -1.19
C ARG A 3 -0.07 11.98 -0.01
N ASP A 4 1.11 11.43 -0.30
CA ASP A 4 1.95 10.79 0.71
C ASP A 4 2.65 11.77 1.64
N LYS A 5 2.98 12.97 1.14
CA LYS A 5 3.49 14.09 1.92
C LYS A 5 2.70 15.35 1.53
N GLY A 6 1.65 15.66 2.29
CA GLY A 6 0.97 16.95 2.17
C GLY A 6 1.78 18.01 2.90
N TYR A 7 1.93 19.19 2.30
CA TYR A 7 2.47 20.35 3.00
C TYR A 7 1.52 20.74 4.13
N PHE A 8 2.05 21.14 5.28
CA PHE A 8 1.24 21.57 6.41
C PHE A 8 0.44 22.83 6.05
N GLY A 9 -0.79 22.96 6.56
CA GLY A 9 -1.65 24.12 6.35
C GLY A 9 -2.33 24.21 4.98
N VAL A 10 -1.97 23.37 4.01
CA VAL A 10 -2.57 23.42 2.67
C VAL A 10 -3.82 22.55 2.60
N LYS A 11 -4.97 23.16 2.32
CA LYS A 11 -6.20 22.43 2.00
C LYS A 11 -5.98 21.59 0.73
N PRO A 12 -6.15 20.27 0.78
CA PRO A 12 -6.03 19.45 -0.42
C PRO A 12 -7.18 19.76 -1.39
N GLN A 13 -6.87 19.81 -2.69
CA GLN A 13 -7.88 19.93 -3.76
C GLN A 13 -8.81 18.71 -3.84
N ALA A 14 -8.39 17.56 -3.29
CA ALA A 14 -9.24 16.38 -3.22
C ALA A 14 -10.38 16.58 -2.22
N SER A 15 -11.61 16.31 -2.65
CA SER A 15 -12.84 16.41 -1.83
C SER A 15 -12.74 15.69 -0.48
N MET A 16 -11.96 14.61 -0.43
CA MET A 16 -11.63 13.89 0.79
C MET A 16 -10.16 14.13 1.14
N GLY A 17 -9.90 15.07 2.06
CA GLY A 17 -8.56 15.33 2.57
C GLY A 17 -7.97 14.13 3.30
N ARG A 18 -7.27 13.23 2.59
CA ARG A 18 -6.60 12.05 3.17
C ARG A 18 -5.13 12.29 3.51
N ALA A 19 -4.75 13.53 3.79
CA ALA A 19 -3.42 13.85 4.34
C ALA A 19 -3.35 13.42 5.81
N MET A 20 -2.23 12.84 6.22
CA MET A 20 -1.99 12.50 7.63
C MET A 20 -1.57 13.75 8.40
N TYR A 21 -2.07 13.90 9.63
CA TYR A 21 -1.52 14.86 10.57
C TYR A 21 -0.15 14.37 11.06
N ARG A 22 0.74 15.29 11.42
CA ARG A 22 2.04 14.98 12.00
C ARG A 22 2.15 15.69 13.34
N ALA A 23 2.80 15.02 14.30
CA ALA A 23 3.16 15.66 15.55
C ALA A 23 4.28 16.69 15.28
N VAL A 24 4.18 17.87 15.89
CA VAL A 24 5.19 18.93 15.83
C VAL A 24 5.61 19.27 17.26
N ARG A 25 6.79 19.88 17.45
CA ARG A 25 7.26 20.30 18.77
C ARG A 25 6.21 21.20 19.43
N GLY A 26 5.81 20.87 20.67
CA GLY A 26 4.76 21.58 21.40
C GLY A 26 3.32 21.23 21.01
N HIS A 27 3.11 20.45 19.95
CA HIS A 27 1.78 20.06 19.46
C HIS A 27 1.72 18.55 19.16
N PRO A 28 1.53 17.71 20.19
CA PRO A 28 1.33 16.28 20.01
C PRO A 28 -0.02 15.98 19.34
N LEU A 29 -0.09 14.87 18.62
CA LEU A 29 -1.33 14.43 17.96
C LEU A 29 -2.42 14.08 18.98
N SER A 30 -3.62 14.60 18.75
CA SER A 30 -4.81 14.24 19.53
C SER A 30 -5.24 12.78 19.23
N ILE A 31 -6.02 12.19 20.13
CA ILE A 31 -6.56 10.83 19.97
C ILE A 31 -7.36 10.70 18.67
N LYS A 32 -8.15 11.72 18.30
CA LYS A 32 -8.93 11.73 17.06
C LYS A 32 -8.03 11.71 15.83
N GLU A 33 -6.94 12.48 15.85
CA GLU A 33 -5.98 12.55 14.75
C GLU A 33 -5.20 11.25 14.60
N LYS A 34 -4.79 10.63 15.72
CA LYS A 34 -4.17 9.30 15.73
C LYS A 34 -5.09 8.26 15.11
N ARG A 35 -6.36 8.20 15.53
CA ARG A 35 -7.36 7.26 14.97
C ARG A 35 -7.57 7.48 13.46
N ARG A 36 -7.68 8.74 13.02
CA ARG A 36 -7.78 9.10 11.60
C ARG A 36 -6.54 8.65 10.82
N ASN A 37 -5.34 8.94 11.32
CA ASN A 37 -4.09 8.52 10.69
C ASN A 37 -3.98 7.01 10.59
N THR A 38 -4.39 6.27 11.61
CA THR A 38 -4.45 4.80 11.58
C THR A 38 -5.43 4.30 10.52
N ALA A 39 -6.62 4.89 10.41
CA ALA A 39 -7.59 4.53 9.37
C ALA A 39 -7.05 4.80 7.95
N ILE A 40 -6.44 5.97 7.73
CA ILE A 40 -5.77 6.31 6.47
C ILE A 40 -4.64 5.31 6.19
N GLY A 41 -3.84 4.96 7.20
CA GLY A 41 -2.77 3.97 7.10
C GLY A 41 -3.28 2.58 6.70
N ARG A 42 -4.40 2.12 7.27
CA ARG A 42 -5.04 0.85 6.92
C ARG A 42 -5.53 0.84 5.48
N THR A 43 -6.16 1.91 4.99
CA THR A 43 -6.56 1.99 3.58
C THR A 43 -5.35 2.02 2.65
N ARG A 44 -4.30 2.76 3.01
CA ARG A 44 -3.08 2.88 2.19
C ARG A 44 -2.26 1.59 2.17
N SER A 45 -2.23 0.83 3.26
CA SER A 45 -1.44 -0.41 3.33
C SER A 45 -1.92 -1.45 2.32
N LEU A 46 -3.21 -1.46 2.00
CA LEU A 46 -3.79 -2.32 0.96
C LEU A 46 -3.19 -2.07 -0.43
N VAL A 47 -2.78 -0.83 -0.73
CA VAL A 47 -2.22 -0.44 -2.03
C VAL A 47 -0.68 -0.44 -2.00
N LYS A 48 -0.07 0.03 -0.91
CA LYS A 48 1.39 0.10 -0.81
C LYS A 48 2.05 -1.27 -0.74
N ARG A 49 1.42 -2.21 -0.03
CA ARG A 49 1.93 -3.58 0.11
C ARG A 49 2.09 -4.30 -1.24
N PRO A 50 1.08 -4.35 -2.14
CA PRO A 50 1.25 -4.99 -3.45
C PRO A 50 2.33 -4.32 -4.29
N SER A 51 2.35 -2.98 -4.36
CA SER A 51 3.40 -2.24 -5.11
C SER A 51 4.80 -2.58 -4.61
N ALA A 52 5.05 -2.52 -3.30
CA ALA A 52 6.35 -2.87 -2.74
C ALA A 52 6.74 -4.34 -2.98
N MET A 53 5.77 -5.25 -3.02
CA MET A 53 6.02 -6.67 -3.28
C MET A 53 6.30 -6.95 -4.76
N LEU A 54 5.63 -6.25 -5.68
CA LEU A 54 5.93 -6.31 -7.10
C LEU A 54 7.35 -5.82 -7.38
N GLU A 55 7.74 -4.70 -6.80
CA GLU A 55 9.10 -4.16 -6.95
C GLU A 55 10.17 -5.08 -6.34
N ARG A 56 9.96 -5.59 -5.12
CA ARG A 56 10.99 -6.37 -4.39
C ARG A 56 11.07 -7.84 -4.79
N THR A 57 9.93 -8.49 -5.00
CA THR A 57 9.88 -9.95 -5.21
C THR A 57 9.85 -10.31 -6.68
N PHE A 58 9.19 -9.49 -7.51
CA PHE A 58 9.07 -9.74 -8.94
C PHE A 58 10.01 -8.84 -9.77
N VAL A 59 10.84 -8.02 -9.11
CA VAL A 59 11.83 -7.11 -9.73
C VAL A 59 11.17 -6.20 -10.79
N ALA A 60 9.87 -5.92 -10.62
CA ALA A 60 9.08 -5.16 -11.60
C ALA A 60 9.36 -3.65 -11.55
N GLY A 61 10.27 -3.20 -10.68
CA GLY A 61 10.64 -1.78 -10.55
C GLY A 61 11.57 -1.29 -11.67
N HIS A 62 12.42 -2.17 -12.21
CA HIS A 62 13.32 -1.82 -13.32
C HIS A 62 13.49 -3.01 -14.25
N LEU A 63 12.69 -3.03 -15.33
CA LEU A 63 12.72 -4.11 -16.31
C LEU A 63 13.67 -3.73 -17.47
N MET A 64 14.55 -4.65 -17.86
CA MET A 64 15.41 -4.50 -19.04
C MET A 64 14.64 -4.87 -20.32
N ALA A 65 13.43 -4.33 -20.49
CA ALA A 65 12.61 -4.51 -21.67
C ALA A 65 12.58 -3.21 -22.47
N THR A 66 12.89 -3.29 -23.76
CA THR A 66 13.03 -2.13 -24.65
C THR A 66 11.71 -1.63 -25.23
N THR A 67 10.61 -2.36 -25.03
CA THR A 67 9.29 -2.00 -25.58
C THR A 67 8.21 -1.94 -24.50
N VAL A 68 7.30 -0.99 -24.66
CA VAL A 68 6.15 -0.80 -23.74
C VAL A 68 5.27 -2.04 -23.69
N ALA A 69 5.07 -2.73 -24.82
CA ALA A 69 4.28 -3.96 -24.86
C ALA A 69 4.86 -5.08 -23.98
N ARG A 70 6.19 -5.25 -23.97
CA ARG A 70 6.87 -6.25 -23.14
C ARG A 70 6.80 -5.86 -21.65
N VAL A 71 6.99 -4.58 -21.32
CA VAL A 71 6.81 -4.07 -19.95
C VAL A 71 5.38 -4.29 -19.46
N HIS A 72 4.39 -4.06 -20.31
CA HIS A 72 2.99 -4.26 -19.98
C HIS A 72 2.69 -5.74 -19.72
N ALA A 73 3.11 -6.64 -20.61
CA ALA A 73 2.91 -8.08 -20.44
C ALA A 73 3.54 -8.59 -19.14
N THR A 74 4.82 -8.27 -18.88
CA THR A 74 5.52 -8.73 -17.66
C THR A 74 4.89 -8.16 -16.39
N SER A 75 4.46 -6.90 -16.42
CA SER A 75 3.76 -6.28 -15.28
C SER A 75 2.43 -6.97 -15.00
N THR A 76 1.66 -7.32 -16.04
CA THR A 76 0.39 -8.04 -15.89
C THR A 76 0.62 -9.44 -15.31
N PHE A 77 1.62 -10.19 -15.80
CA PHE A 77 1.98 -11.48 -15.22
C PHE A 77 2.42 -11.37 -13.76
N ALA A 78 3.24 -10.37 -13.41
CA ALA A 78 3.65 -10.14 -12.02
C ALA A 78 2.45 -9.87 -11.09
N CYS A 79 1.47 -9.10 -11.54
CA CYS A 79 0.20 -8.89 -10.82
C CYS A 79 -0.61 -10.17 -10.64
N MET A 80 -0.72 -11.00 -11.68
CA MET A 80 -1.40 -12.31 -11.57
C MET A 80 -0.68 -13.23 -10.57
N SER A 81 0.65 -13.32 -10.63
CA SER A 81 1.46 -14.11 -9.70
C SER A 81 1.35 -13.60 -8.25
N PHE A 82 1.27 -12.28 -8.04
CA PHE A 82 1.00 -11.71 -6.73
C PHE A 82 -0.35 -12.19 -6.18
N ASN A 83 -1.42 -12.11 -6.96
CA ASN A 83 -2.76 -12.53 -6.54
C ASN A 83 -2.78 -14.01 -6.15
N LEU A 84 -2.17 -14.88 -6.96
CA LEU A 84 -2.08 -16.32 -6.68
C LEU A 84 -1.34 -16.58 -5.36
N ARG A 85 -0.19 -15.93 -5.15
CA ARG A 85 0.59 -16.05 -3.91
C ARG A 85 -0.20 -15.54 -2.70
N GLN A 86 -0.94 -14.44 -2.82
CA GLN A 86 -1.80 -13.97 -1.72
C GLN A 86 -2.89 -14.97 -1.35
N HIS A 87 -3.52 -15.63 -2.33
CA HIS A 87 -4.51 -16.68 -2.08
C HIS A 87 -3.91 -17.87 -1.33
N LEU A 88 -2.72 -18.33 -1.73
CA LEU A 88 -2.02 -19.44 -1.07
C LEU A 88 -1.66 -19.11 0.39
N ILE A 89 -1.11 -17.92 0.64
CA ILE A 89 -0.77 -17.48 2.00
C ILE A 89 -2.01 -17.43 2.89
N ARG A 90 -3.14 -16.89 2.38
CA ARG A 90 -4.40 -16.85 3.13
C ARG A 90 -4.94 -18.24 3.46
N LYS A 91 -4.86 -19.18 2.51
CA LYS A 91 -5.24 -20.58 2.74
C LYS A 91 -4.38 -21.25 3.81
N ALA A 92 -3.06 -21.06 3.75
CA ALA A 92 -2.14 -21.60 4.76
C ALA A 92 -2.42 -21.04 6.16
N GLN A 93 -2.70 -19.73 6.28
CA GLN A 93 -3.07 -19.10 7.54
C GLN A 93 -4.42 -19.61 8.09
N ALA A 94 -5.40 -19.84 7.20
CA ALA A 94 -6.68 -20.41 7.60
C ALA A 94 -6.53 -21.87 8.08
N ALA A 95 -5.68 -22.66 7.43
CA ALA A 95 -5.37 -24.02 7.86
C ALA A 95 -4.64 -24.06 9.21
N GLY A 96 -3.61 -23.22 9.40
CA GLY A 96 -2.90 -23.11 10.68
C GLY A 96 -3.80 -22.67 11.84
N ARG A 97 -4.76 -21.78 11.60
CA ARG A 97 -5.77 -21.39 12.61
C ARG A 97 -6.76 -22.50 12.96
N ARG A 98 -7.02 -23.44 12.04
CA ARG A 98 -7.89 -24.60 12.32
C ARG A 98 -7.18 -25.64 13.19
N LEU A 99 -5.85 -25.75 13.09
CA LEU A 99 -5.03 -26.69 13.87
C LEU A 99 -4.70 -26.17 15.28
N SER A 100 -4.94 -24.88 15.55
CA SER A 100 -4.69 -24.23 16.85
C SER A 100 -5.94 -24.13 17.74
N LYS A 101 -7.09 -24.63 17.28
CA LYS A 101 -8.32 -24.74 18.05
C LYS A 101 -8.58 -26.20 18.36
#